data_AF-A0A2T1N9H1-F1
#
_entry.id   AF-A0A2T1N9H1-F1
#
_cell.length_a   1.000
_cell.length_b   1.000
_cell.length_c   1.000
_cell.angle_alpha   90.00
_cell.angle_beta   90.00
_cell.angle_gamma   90.00
#
_symmetry.space_group_name_H-M   'P 1'
#
loop_
_entity.id
_entity.type
_entity.pdbx_description
1 polymer ?
#
loop_
_entity_poly.entity_id
_entity_poly.type
_entity_poly.pdbx_seq_one_letter_code
_entity_poly.pdbx_strand_id
1 'polypeptide(L)'
;MEFIPSKIYSNLYIVKNPVKGREKLYQAILYKIKEHSSSKHLKGKKLSYTRENAIYFYEYGGRTFGFIGEAGTGYFIDHEEDLGGFVSEELGMYRDYRITEFYYINTTEQADKVCGELNWFEEGIFIKKDTICNLKTYKLN
;
A
#
# COMPACT_ATOMS: atom_id res chain seq x y z
N MET A 1 7.73 -8.63 9.76
CA MET A 1 7.05 -7.67 8.87
C MET A 1 8.01 -7.23 7.79
N GLU A 2 7.59 -7.38 6.54
CA GLU A 2 8.35 -7.06 5.34
C GLU A 2 7.42 -6.33 4.36
N PHE A 3 7.90 -5.23 3.77
CA PHE A 3 7.17 -4.50 2.73
C PHE A 3 7.72 -4.88 1.36
N ILE A 4 6.94 -5.64 0.59
CA ILE A 4 7.29 -6.06 -0.76
C ILE A 4 6.65 -5.08 -1.75
N PRO A 5 7.44 -4.26 -2.47
CA PRO A 5 6.89 -3.38 -3.49
C PRO A 5 6.37 -4.22 -4.67
N SER A 6 5.26 -3.79 -5.26
CA SER A 6 4.86 -4.30 -6.57
C SER A 6 5.86 -3.87 -7.65
N LYS A 7 6.18 -4.78 -8.56
CA LYS A 7 6.96 -4.52 -9.78
C LYS A 7 6.12 -3.84 -10.86
N ILE A 8 4.79 -3.89 -10.72
CA ILE A 8 3.83 -3.34 -11.68
C ILE A 8 3.35 -1.96 -11.22
N TYR A 9 2.91 -1.88 -9.96
CA TYR A 9 2.31 -0.69 -9.38
C TYR A 9 3.29 0.03 -8.45
N SER A 10 3.76 1.19 -8.89
CA SER A 10 4.73 2.01 -8.16
C SER A 10 4.28 2.41 -6.75
N ASN A 11 2.98 2.40 -6.49
CA ASN A 11 2.34 2.84 -5.25
C ASN A 11 1.65 1.72 -4.46
N LEU A 12 2.00 0.46 -4.71
CA LEU A 12 1.47 -0.71 -3.98
C LEU A 12 2.58 -1.42 -3.21
N TYR A 13 2.29 -1.73 -1.94
CA TYR A 13 3.13 -2.58 -1.10
C TYR A 13 2.31 -3.74 -0.52
N ILE A 14 2.83 -4.95 -0.71
CA ILE A 14 2.31 -6.16 -0.06
C ILE A 14 3.12 -6.42 1.21
N VAL A 15 2.44 -6.54 2.35
CA VAL A 15 3.04 -6.62 3.68
C VAL A 15 3.00 -8.07 4.16
N LYS A 16 4.17 -8.73 4.21
CA LYS A 16 4.29 -10.07 4.78
C LYS A 16 4.47 -10.02 6.28
N ASN A 17 3.73 -10.86 7.01
CA ASN A 17 3.82 -11.01 8.46
C ASN A 17 3.75 -9.65 9.20
N PRO A 18 2.66 -8.88 9.05
CA PRO A 18 2.50 -7.62 9.76
C PRO A 18 2.64 -7.83 11.27
N VAL A 19 3.31 -6.90 11.96
CA VAL A 19 3.52 -7.03 13.41
C VAL A 19 2.17 -6.92 14.12
N LYS A 20 1.89 -7.85 15.03
CA LYS A 20 0.74 -7.75 15.95
C LYS A 20 1.01 -6.61 16.94
N GLY A 21 0.36 -5.47 16.74
CA GLY A 21 0.49 -4.27 17.56
C GLY A 21 0.37 -2.98 16.76
N ARG A 22 -0.69 -2.20 17.05
CA ARG A 22 -1.08 -1.03 16.26
C ARG A 22 0.02 0.02 16.15
N GLU A 23 0.75 0.28 17.23
CA GLU A 23 1.82 1.29 17.26
C GLU A 23 3.02 0.92 16.37
N LYS A 24 3.51 -0.32 16.46
CA LYS A 24 4.65 -0.79 15.66
C LYS A 24 4.31 -0.83 14.17
N LEU A 25 3.11 -1.28 13.82
CA LEU A 25 2.60 -1.25 12.45
C LEU A 25 2.50 0.20 11.94
N TYR A 26 1.91 1.09 12.74
CA TYR A 26 1.78 2.52 12.42
C TYR A 26 3.14 3.16 12.11
N GLN A 27 4.13 3.00 13.00
CA GLN A 27 5.47 3.59 12.79
C GLN A 27 6.15 3.07 11.53
N ALA A 28 6.01 1.77 11.23
CA ALA A 28 6.60 1.20 10.03
C ALA A 28 5.93 1.68 8.73
N ILE A 29 4.60 1.84 8.75
CA ILE A 29 3.84 2.43 7.64
C ILE A 29 4.30 3.86 7.39
N LEU A 30 4.42 4.68 8.43
CA LEU A 30 4.91 6.06 8.31
C LEU A 30 6.32 6.11 7.71
N TYR A 31 7.21 5.24 8.18
CA TYR A 31 8.56 5.13 7.64
C TYR A 31 8.52 4.78 6.15
N LYS A 32 7.66 3.84 5.75
CA LYS A 32 7.58 3.40 4.35
C LYS A 32 6.97 4.47 3.44
N ILE A 33 5.94 5.18 3.87
CA ILE A 33 5.37 6.34 3.15
C ILE A 33 6.47 7.38 2.88
N LYS A 34 7.25 7.70 3.90
CA LYS A 34 8.33 8.68 3.80
C LYS A 34 9.45 8.23 2.86
N GLU A 35 9.86 6.97 2.94
CA GLU A 35 10.84 6.37 2.02
C GLU A 35 10.33 6.46 0.57
N HIS A 36 9.07 6.08 0.34
CA HIS A 36 8.42 6.17 -0.96
C HIS A 36 8.43 7.61 -1.50
N SER A 37 8.02 8.59 -0.69
CA SER A 37 7.99 10.00 -1.06
C SER A 37 9.37 10.61 -1.36
N SER A 38 10.42 10.11 -0.71
CA SER A 38 11.80 10.61 -0.90
C SER A 38 12.50 9.95 -2.10
N SER A 39 11.96 8.84 -2.60
CA SER A 39 12.58 8.08 -3.68
C SER A 39 12.33 8.74 -5.05
N LYS A 40 13.39 9.00 -5.81
CA LYS A 40 13.31 9.51 -7.21
C LYS A 40 12.79 8.46 -8.21
N HIS A 41 12.31 7.31 -7.75
CA HIS A 41 12.18 6.08 -8.54
C HIS A 41 10.77 5.47 -8.51
N LEU A 42 9.73 6.29 -8.56
CA LEU A 42 8.39 5.80 -8.87
C LEU A 42 8.29 5.46 -10.38
N LYS A 43 8.93 4.37 -10.78
CA LYS A 43 8.79 3.77 -12.12
C LYS A 43 7.76 2.65 -12.02
N GLY A 44 6.75 2.69 -12.88
CA GLY A 44 5.66 1.70 -12.92
C GLY A 44 4.30 2.36 -13.10
N LYS A 45 3.25 1.55 -13.27
CA LYS A 45 1.88 2.03 -13.30
C LYS A 45 1.50 2.58 -11.91
N LYS A 46 0.50 3.45 -11.84
CA LYS A 46 -0.13 3.80 -10.57
C LYS A 46 -1.42 3.02 -10.47
N LEU A 47 -1.57 2.26 -9.40
CA LEU A 47 -2.87 1.77 -9.01
C LEU A 47 -3.73 2.99 -8.65
N SER A 48 -4.89 3.15 -9.27
CA SER A 48 -5.69 4.36 -9.15
C SER A 48 -7.17 4.03 -9.24
N TYR A 49 -7.77 3.61 -8.13
CA TYR A 49 -9.23 3.45 -8.04
C TYR A 49 -9.97 4.80 -8.00
N THR A 50 -9.36 5.84 -7.39
CA THR A 50 -10.06 7.10 -7.06
C THR A 50 -9.54 8.34 -7.81
N ARG A 51 -8.57 8.20 -8.73
CA ARG A 51 -7.84 9.31 -9.42
C ARG A 51 -6.98 10.19 -8.50
N GLU A 52 -6.92 9.90 -7.20
CA GLU A 52 -6.09 10.59 -6.22
C GLU A 52 -4.68 9.99 -6.15
N ASN A 53 -3.68 10.77 -5.70
CA ASN A 53 -2.38 10.18 -5.40
C ASN A 53 -2.50 9.40 -4.09
N ALA A 54 -2.31 8.09 -4.17
CA ALA A 54 -2.44 7.20 -3.03
C ALA A 54 -1.27 6.22 -2.96
N ILE A 55 -0.96 5.74 -1.76
CA ILE A 55 -0.09 4.58 -1.51
C ILE A 55 -0.94 3.51 -0.83
N TYR A 56 -0.92 2.30 -1.36
CA TYR A 56 -1.75 1.19 -0.90
C TYR A 56 -0.90 0.15 -0.16
N PHE A 57 -1.40 -0.32 0.97
CA PHE A 57 -0.79 -1.36 1.78
C PHE A 57 -1.79 -2.49 2.02
N TYR A 58 -1.47 -3.68 1.52
CA TYR A 58 -2.26 -4.89 1.69
C TYR A 58 -1.43 -5.95 2.40
N GLU A 59 -2.03 -6.73 3.29
CA GLU A 59 -1.41 -7.91 3.86
C GLU A 59 -1.21 -8.96 2.77
N TYR A 60 -0.08 -9.68 2.82
CA TYR A 60 0.12 -10.88 2.01
C TYR A 60 -0.86 -11.96 2.46
N GLY A 61 -1.86 -12.25 1.63
CA GLY A 61 -2.92 -13.19 1.97
C GLY A 61 -3.80 -13.50 0.77
N GLY A 62 -4.74 -14.42 0.97
CA GLY A 62 -5.50 -15.07 -0.09
C GLY A 62 -5.28 -16.58 -0.08
N ARG A 63 -6.01 -17.29 -0.94
CA ARG A 63 -5.89 -18.74 -1.05
C ARG A 63 -4.97 -19.09 -2.20
N THR A 64 -3.78 -19.62 -1.92
CA THR A 64 -3.01 -20.33 -2.93
C THR A 64 -3.76 -21.63 -3.29
N PHE A 65 -4.46 -21.65 -4.42
CA PHE A 65 -5.12 -22.86 -4.91
C PHE A 65 -4.14 -23.75 -5.67
N GLY A 66 -3.11 -24.28 -4.99
CA GLY A 66 -2.17 -25.27 -5.54
C GLY A 66 -1.67 -24.95 -6.97
N PHE A 67 -1.69 -25.95 -7.85
CA PHE A 67 -1.17 -25.92 -9.24
C PHE A 67 -1.78 -24.86 -10.18
N ILE A 68 -2.69 -23.99 -9.71
CA ILE A 68 -3.42 -23.01 -10.54
C ILE A 68 -2.89 -21.56 -10.35
N GLY A 69 -1.77 -21.39 -9.63
CA GLY A 69 -1.10 -20.09 -9.48
C GLY A 69 -1.41 -19.40 -8.14
N GLU A 70 -0.65 -18.34 -7.84
CA GLU A 70 -0.86 -17.54 -6.64
C GLU A 70 -2.15 -16.73 -6.79
N ALA A 71 -3.25 -17.18 -6.20
CA ALA A 71 -4.45 -16.36 -6.00
C ALA A 71 -4.35 -15.66 -4.64
N GLY A 72 -4.60 -14.35 -4.62
CA GLY A 72 -4.40 -13.52 -3.43
C GLY A 72 -3.65 -12.23 -3.72
N THR A 73 -3.46 -11.43 -2.68
CA THR A 73 -2.75 -10.14 -2.78
C THR A 73 -1.30 -10.28 -3.25
N GLY A 74 -0.71 -11.47 -3.10
CA GLY A 74 0.62 -11.81 -3.62
C GLY A 74 0.74 -11.73 -5.14
N TYR A 75 -0.33 -12.02 -5.88
CA TYR A 75 -0.38 -11.93 -7.35
C TYR A 75 0.08 -10.57 -7.87
N PHE A 76 -0.34 -9.50 -7.20
CA PHE A 76 -0.06 -8.12 -7.59
C PHE A 76 1.38 -7.66 -7.32
N ILE A 77 2.24 -8.54 -6.79
CA ILE A 77 3.69 -8.26 -6.68
C ILE A 77 4.32 -8.19 -8.07
N ASP A 78 3.91 -9.03 -9.00
CA ASP A 78 4.50 -9.15 -10.34
C ASP A 78 3.49 -9.21 -11.48
N HIS A 79 2.19 -9.18 -11.17
CA HIS A 79 1.12 -9.17 -12.17
C HIS A 79 0.23 -7.92 -12.08
N GLU A 80 -0.34 -7.55 -13.22
CA GLU A 80 -1.35 -6.48 -13.34
C GLU A 80 -2.75 -7.05 -13.08
N GLU A 81 -3.68 -6.23 -12.61
CA GLU A 81 -5.09 -6.59 -12.51
C GLU A 81 -5.64 -7.11 -13.85
N ASP A 82 -6.30 -8.26 -13.81
CA ASP A 82 -7.03 -8.81 -14.95
C ASP A 82 -8.52 -8.49 -14.78
N LEU A 83 -8.93 -7.38 -15.39
CA LEU A 83 -10.33 -6.92 -15.36
C LEU A 83 -11.18 -7.58 -16.45
N GLY A 84 -10.60 -8.49 -17.25
CA GLY A 84 -11.27 -9.18 -18.34
C GLY A 84 -11.58 -10.65 -18.01
N GLY A 85 -12.63 -11.21 -18.64
CA GLY A 85 -12.93 -12.64 -18.58
C GLY A 85 -13.92 -13.07 -17.49
N PHE A 86 -14.13 -14.40 -17.37
CA PHE A 86 -15.07 -15.00 -16.42
C PHE A 86 -14.56 -15.00 -14.97
N VAL A 87 -13.26 -14.80 -14.77
CA VAL A 87 -12.60 -14.70 -13.46
C VAL A 87 -11.73 -13.45 -13.50
N SER A 88 -12.18 -12.38 -12.85
CA SER A 88 -11.45 -11.13 -12.74
C SER A 88 -10.57 -11.13 -11.48
N GLU A 89 -9.29 -10.82 -11.63
CA GLU A 89 -8.34 -10.69 -10.53
C GLU A 89 -8.09 -9.19 -10.26
N GLU A 90 -8.92 -8.63 -9.38
CA GLU A 90 -8.90 -7.21 -9.01
C GLU A 90 -8.47 -7.06 -7.55
N LEU A 91 -7.45 -6.24 -7.27
CA LEU A 91 -6.93 -6.09 -5.90
C LEU A 91 -8.00 -5.50 -4.95
N GLY A 92 -8.89 -4.66 -5.49
CA GLY A 92 -10.02 -4.09 -4.77
C GLY A 92 -11.00 -5.13 -4.19
N MET A 93 -11.00 -6.37 -4.69
CA MET A 93 -11.81 -7.48 -4.17
C MET A 93 -11.22 -8.07 -2.88
N TYR A 94 -9.93 -7.88 -2.62
CA TYR A 94 -9.22 -8.38 -1.44
C TYR A 94 -9.35 -7.46 -0.23
N ARG A 95 -10.57 -6.98 0.03
CA ARG A 95 -10.86 -5.97 1.06
C ARG A 95 -10.39 -6.39 2.45
N ASP A 96 -10.54 -7.67 2.78
CA ASP A 96 -10.17 -8.21 4.10
C ASP A 96 -8.67 -8.13 4.39
N TYR A 97 -7.84 -8.06 3.34
CA TYR A 97 -6.39 -7.95 3.44
C TYR A 97 -5.92 -6.49 3.37
N ARG A 98 -6.81 -5.53 3.13
CA ARG A 98 -6.43 -4.12 3.08
C ARG A 98 -6.04 -3.65 4.48
N ILE A 99 -4.82 -3.12 4.62
CA ILE A 99 -4.31 -2.59 5.90
C ILE A 99 -4.58 -1.09 5.96
N THR A 100 -4.05 -0.35 4.99
CA THR A 100 -4.16 1.10 4.98
C THR A 100 -3.91 1.70 3.60
N GLU A 101 -4.50 2.88 3.39
CA GLU A 101 -4.37 3.66 2.18
C GLU A 101 -3.97 5.08 2.58
N PHE A 102 -2.88 5.58 1.99
CA PHE A 102 -2.39 6.94 2.24
C PHE A 102 -2.67 7.83 1.03
N TYR A 103 -3.64 8.73 1.15
CA TYR A 103 -4.03 9.69 0.12
C TYR A 103 -3.34 11.01 0.36
N TYR A 104 -2.60 11.53 -0.62
CA TYR A 104 -1.77 12.72 -0.44
C TYR A 104 -1.90 13.72 -1.58
N ILE A 105 -1.61 14.97 -1.25
CA ILE A 105 -1.53 16.06 -2.23
C ILE A 105 -0.05 16.32 -2.50
N ASN A 106 0.33 16.31 -3.77
CA ASN A 106 1.67 16.77 -4.17
C ASN A 106 1.73 18.28 -3.99
N THR A 107 2.26 18.75 -2.86
CA THR A 107 2.62 20.16 -2.72
C THR A 107 3.90 20.37 -3.50
N THR A 108 3.84 21.14 -4.59
CA THR A 108 4.91 21.38 -5.56
C THR A 108 6.17 22.05 -5.01
N GLU A 109 6.25 22.35 -3.71
CA GLU A 109 7.30 23.22 -3.15
C GLU A 109 8.27 22.56 -2.16
N GLN A 110 8.08 21.30 -1.73
CA GLN A 110 9.07 20.57 -0.92
C GLN A 110 8.74 19.08 -0.80
N ALA A 111 9.68 18.20 -1.16
CA ALA A 111 9.57 16.75 -0.96
C ALA A 111 9.41 16.36 0.53
N ASP A 112 9.83 17.25 1.44
CA ASP A 112 9.74 17.05 2.90
C ASP A 112 8.35 17.40 3.48
N LYS A 113 7.40 17.86 2.65
CA LYS A 113 6.06 18.29 3.06
C LYS A 113 4.95 17.39 2.50
N VAL A 114 5.18 16.08 2.43
CA VAL A 114 4.07 15.16 2.09
C VAL A 114 3.05 15.18 3.22
N CYS A 115 1.86 15.70 2.90
CA CYS A 115 0.71 15.81 3.77
C CYS A 115 -0.46 15.05 3.15
N GLY A 116 -1.20 14.31 3.98
CA GLY A 116 -2.26 13.46 3.49
C GLY A 116 -3.07 12.78 4.59
N GLU A 117 -3.97 11.93 4.15
CA GLU A 117 -4.88 11.15 4.97
C GLU A 117 -4.48 9.68 4.94
N LEU A 118 -4.30 9.09 6.12
CA LEU A 118 -4.04 7.67 6.30
C LEU A 118 -5.32 6.99 6.79
N ASN A 119 -5.95 6.23 5.90
CA ASN A 119 -7.17 5.49 6.17
C ASN A 119 -6.81 4.07 6.61
N TRP A 120 -7.25 3.67 7.79
CA TRP A 120 -6.99 2.35 8.37
C TRP A 120 -8.18 1.41 8.18
N PHE A 121 -7.86 0.17 7.85
CA PHE A 121 -8.85 -0.88 7.63
C PHE A 121 -8.52 -2.13 8.44
N GLU A 122 -9.54 -2.86 8.82
CA GLU A 122 -9.47 -4.17 9.49
C GLU A 122 -10.62 -5.01 8.97
N GLU A 123 -10.32 -6.21 8.45
CA GLU A 123 -11.32 -7.11 7.84
C GLU A 123 -12.21 -6.39 6.81
N GLY A 124 -11.60 -5.54 5.98
CA GLY A 124 -12.29 -4.79 4.92
C GLY A 124 -13.09 -3.57 5.39
N ILE A 125 -13.21 -3.38 6.71
CA ILE A 125 -13.98 -2.30 7.35
C ILE A 125 -13.05 -1.11 7.63
N PHE A 126 -13.50 0.09 7.30
CA PHE A 126 -12.80 1.33 7.69
C PHE A 126 -12.90 1.52 9.21
N ILE A 127 -11.76 1.66 9.88
CA ILE A 127 -11.69 1.79 11.34
C ILE A 127 -11.46 3.23 11.77
N LYS A 128 -10.53 3.91 11.12
CA LYS A 128 -10.19 5.31 11.45
C LYS A 128 -9.40 5.99 10.34
N LYS A 129 -9.31 7.31 10.44
CA LYS A 129 -8.47 8.16 9.61
C LYS A 129 -7.53 8.98 10.47
N ASP A 130 -6.26 9.04 10.08
CA ASP A 130 -5.27 9.94 10.67
C ASP A 130 -4.84 10.97 9.61
N THR A 131 -4.62 12.22 10.02
CA THR A 131 -3.97 13.22 9.16
C THR A 131 -2.48 13.20 9.43
N ILE A 132 -1.67 13.01 8.38
CA ILE A 132 -0.21 13.00 8.47
C ILE A 132 0.30 14.24 7.76
N CYS A 133 1.09 15.04 8.46
CA CYS A 133 1.80 16.18 7.89
C CYS A 133 3.24 16.21 8.43
N ASN A 134 4.18 16.71 7.63
CA ASN A 134 5.58 16.94 8.03
C ASN A 134 6.29 15.69 8.59
N LEU A 135 6.42 14.64 7.78
CA LEU A 135 7.17 13.42 8.11
C LEU A 135 8.68 13.72 8.27
N LYS A 136 9.10 14.33 9.39
CA LYS A 136 10.49 14.75 9.65
C LYS A 136 11.49 13.58 9.54
N THR A 137 12.54 13.74 8.74
CA THR A 137 13.72 12.85 8.61
C THR A 137 14.61 12.88 9.86
N TYR A 138 14.31 12.05 10.85
CA TYR A 138 15.32 11.67 11.84
C TYR A 138 16.15 10.51 11.26
N LYS A 139 17.40 10.79 10.91
CA LYS A 139 18.40 9.72 10.76
C LYS A 139 18.56 9.10 12.15
N LEU A 140 18.30 7.80 12.27
CA LEU A 140 18.78 7.06 13.43
C LEU A 140 20.29 6.96 13.26
N ASN A 141 21.02 7.59 14.19
CA ASN A 141 22.47 7.48 14.33
C ASN A 141 22.84 6.11 14.91
#